data_AF-A0A1S3JJT3-F1
#
_entry.id   AF-A0A1S3JJT3-F1
#
_cell.length_a   1.000
_cell.length_b   1.000
_cell.length_c   1.000
_cell.angle_alpha   90.00
_cell.angle_beta   90.00
_cell.angle_gamma   90.00
#
_symmetry.space_group_name_H-M   'P 1'
#
loop_
_entity.id
_entity.type
_entity.pdbx_description
1 polymer ?
#
loop_
_entity_poly.entity_id
_entity_poly.type
_entity_poly.pdbx_seq_one_letter_code
_entity_poly.pdbx_strand_id
1 'polypeptide(L)'
;MAAAIKSCVRSGSLQKCLNLTFRRACSILGTGNVIYGEEVDKKVRVKGTLTDVEVSTDPEEWKYVERLLPKNTIPDPPDHRTPSGWVPPAENIAGKYPYCIRRTKNHMYPVYYQEDKDKRHLTKIRYITGDVWSREIAIINMAAAIKSCVRSGSLQKCLNLTFRRACSILGTGNVIYGEEVDKKVRVKGTLTDVEVSTDPEEWKYVERLLPKDTIPDPPDHRTPSGWVPPAENIAGKYPYCISRTKNHMYPVYYQEDKDKRHLTKIRYITGDVWAFEADLRAHLEKMNPGKIILTRVFETAGIVHVKGIYLEHVTKFLLDRGF
;
A
#
# COMPACT_ATOMS: atom_id res chain seq x y z
N MET A 1 -12.96 -56.29 -4.42
CA MET A 1 -11.75 -55.89 -5.18
C MET A 1 -10.52 -56.77 -4.93
N ALA A 2 -10.24 -57.23 -3.70
CA ALA A 2 -9.07 -58.09 -3.44
C ALA A 2 -9.13 -59.52 -4.06
N ALA A 3 -10.32 -60.03 -4.42
CA ALA A 3 -10.47 -61.33 -5.09
C ALA A 3 -10.27 -61.28 -6.62
N ALA A 4 -10.47 -60.12 -7.27
CA ALA A 4 -10.31 -59.96 -8.72
C ALA A 4 -8.84 -59.71 -9.12
N ILE A 5 -8.02 -59.19 -8.20
CA ILE A 5 -6.60 -58.92 -8.43
C ILE A 5 -5.77 -60.23 -8.36
N LYS A 6 -6.19 -61.20 -7.52
CA LYS A 6 -5.49 -62.49 -7.37
C LYS A 6 -5.61 -63.43 -8.59
N SER A 7 -6.62 -63.28 -9.45
CA SER A 7 -6.71 -64.09 -10.68
C SER A 7 -5.93 -63.50 -11.86
N CYS A 8 -5.66 -62.18 -11.86
CA CYS A 8 -4.91 -61.50 -12.93
C CYS A 8 -3.38 -61.64 -12.83
N VAL A 9 -2.83 -62.06 -11.69
CA VAL A 9 -1.38 -62.31 -11.52
C VAL A 9 -0.94 -63.67 -12.09
N ARG A 10 -1.89 -64.55 -12.45
CA ARG A 10 -1.60 -65.90 -12.99
C ARG A 10 -1.66 -66.03 -14.51
N SER A 11 -2.10 -65.02 -15.25
CA SER A 11 -2.12 -65.01 -16.72
C SER A 11 -1.33 -63.80 -17.22
N GLY A 12 -0.03 -63.99 -17.44
CA GLY A 12 0.94 -62.94 -17.80
C GLY A 12 0.56 -62.13 -19.05
N SER A 13 -0.27 -61.12 -18.87
CA SER A 13 -0.81 -60.25 -19.92
C SER A 13 -1.18 -58.88 -19.34
N LEU A 14 -0.17 -58.16 -18.80
CA LEU A 14 -0.33 -56.81 -18.24
C LEU A 14 -0.79 -55.76 -19.28
N GLN A 15 -0.59 -56.02 -20.59
CA GLN A 15 -0.99 -55.10 -21.66
C GLN A 15 -2.51 -55.07 -21.92
N LYS A 16 -3.27 -56.14 -21.60
CA LYS A 16 -4.74 -56.19 -21.81
C LYS A 16 -5.55 -55.68 -20.61
N CYS A 17 -4.94 -55.54 -19.43
CA CYS A 17 -5.62 -54.97 -18.26
C CYS A 17 -5.67 -53.44 -18.26
N LEU A 18 -4.74 -52.76 -18.95
CA LEU A 18 -4.71 -51.30 -19.06
C LEU A 18 -5.78 -50.73 -20.02
N ASN A 19 -6.29 -51.54 -20.96
CA ASN A 19 -7.31 -51.10 -21.92
C ASN A 19 -8.77 -51.31 -21.45
N LEU A 20 -8.99 -51.95 -20.30
CA LEU A 20 -10.33 -52.19 -19.73
C LEU A 20 -10.66 -51.28 -18.54
N THR A 21 -9.66 -50.68 -17.89
CA THR A 21 -9.87 -49.60 -16.92
C THR A 21 -10.02 -48.22 -17.58
N PHE A 22 -9.55 -48.04 -18.82
CA PHE A 22 -9.73 -46.79 -19.57
C PHE A 22 -11.08 -46.65 -20.29
N ARG A 23 -11.84 -47.75 -20.49
CA ARG A 23 -13.16 -47.73 -21.18
C ARG A 23 -14.39 -47.73 -20.26
N ARG A 24 -14.21 -47.64 -18.93
CA ARG A 24 -15.34 -47.55 -17.97
C ARG A 24 -15.33 -46.31 -17.07
N ALA A 25 -14.42 -45.35 -17.32
CA ALA A 25 -14.45 -44.03 -16.67
C ALA A 25 -15.07 -42.92 -17.55
N CYS A 26 -15.51 -43.23 -18.79
CA CYS A 26 -16.19 -42.30 -19.70
C CYS A 26 -17.73 -42.44 -19.71
N SER A 27 -18.35 -42.86 -18.60
CA SER A 27 -19.82 -43.01 -18.52
C SER A 27 -20.45 -42.34 -17.28
N ILE A 28 -19.83 -41.29 -16.72
CA ILE A 28 -20.43 -40.45 -15.67
C ILE A 28 -20.50 -38.96 -16.08
N LEU A 29 -20.28 -38.64 -17.36
CA LEU A 29 -20.60 -37.30 -17.88
C LEU A 29 -21.55 -37.48 -19.06
N GLY A 30 -22.83 -37.66 -18.70
CA GLY A 30 -23.92 -37.85 -19.64
C GLY A 30 -24.29 -36.58 -20.38
N THR A 31 -24.54 -36.80 -21.68
CA THR A 31 -25.69 -36.32 -22.46
C THR A 31 -25.90 -34.83 -22.61
N GLY A 32 -25.73 -34.37 -23.86
CA GLY A 32 -26.10 -33.03 -24.28
C GLY A 32 -27.60 -32.79 -24.38
N ASN A 33 -27.95 -31.52 -24.57
CA ASN A 33 -29.02 -31.07 -25.44
C ASN A 33 -28.83 -29.58 -25.78
N VAL A 34 -29.00 -29.31 -27.08
CA VAL A 34 -29.67 -28.16 -27.71
C VAL A 34 -29.54 -26.81 -26.97
N ILE A 35 -28.72 -25.92 -27.51
CA ILE A 35 -28.76 -24.50 -27.15
C ILE A 35 -29.83 -23.85 -28.04
N TYR A 36 -30.94 -23.46 -27.44
CA TYR A 36 -31.88 -22.51 -28.02
C TYR A 36 -31.15 -21.19 -28.28
N GLY A 37 -31.29 -20.65 -29.49
CA GLY A 37 -30.91 -19.28 -29.79
C GLY A 37 -31.81 -18.34 -28.97
N GLU A 38 -31.27 -17.82 -27.88
CA GLU A 38 -31.80 -16.63 -27.23
C GLU A 38 -31.00 -15.45 -27.77
N GLU A 39 -31.66 -14.67 -28.62
CA GLU A 39 -31.16 -13.41 -29.15
C GLU A 39 -31.11 -12.40 -28.00
N VAL A 40 -30.05 -12.49 -27.20
CA VAL A 40 -29.75 -11.46 -26.21
C VAL A 40 -29.17 -10.30 -27.00
N ASP A 41 -29.98 -9.24 -27.15
CA ASP A 41 -29.53 -7.90 -27.52
C ASP A 41 -28.35 -7.50 -26.63
N LYS A 42 -27.14 -7.86 -27.06
CA LYS A 42 -25.91 -7.33 -26.49
C LYS A 42 -25.89 -5.87 -26.90
N LYS A 43 -26.45 -4.99 -26.06
CA LYS A 43 -26.11 -3.58 -26.04
C LYS A 43 -24.60 -3.49 -25.94
N VAL A 44 -23.94 -3.35 -27.08
CA VAL A 44 -22.53 -3.04 -27.18
C VAL A 44 -22.37 -1.68 -26.52
N ARG A 45 -21.88 -1.70 -25.28
CA ARG A 45 -21.49 -0.49 -24.58
C ARG A 45 -20.23 0.01 -25.30
N VAL A 46 -20.42 0.92 -26.25
CA VAL A 46 -19.33 1.59 -26.96
C VAL A 46 -18.51 2.32 -25.90
N LYS A 47 -17.35 1.76 -25.57
CA LYS A 47 -16.38 2.41 -24.68
C LYS A 47 -15.84 3.61 -25.44
N GLY A 48 -15.86 4.77 -24.76
CA GLY A 48 -15.44 6.05 -25.30
C GLY A 48 -14.10 5.99 -26.03
N THR A 49 -14.06 6.74 -27.12
CA THR A 49 -12.94 6.92 -28.04
C THR A 49 -11.77 7.63 -27.35
N LEU A 50 -10.57 7.04 -27.43
CA LEU A 50 -9.31 7.71 -27.08
C LEU A 50 -9.08 8.86 -28.07
N THR A 51 -8.79 10.04 -27.56
CA THR A 51 -8.37 11.23 -28.31
C THR A 51 -6.90 11.13 -28.69
N ASP A 52 -6.59 11.29 -29.98
CA ASP A 52 -5.22 11.51 -30.43
C ASP A 52 -4.88 13.00 -30.19
N VAL A 53 -4.07 13.27 -29.18
CA VAL A 53 -3.41 14.55 -29.00
C VAL A 53 -2.20 14.54 -29.93
N GLU A 54 -2.02 15.56 -30.77
CA GLU A 54 -0.74 15.78 -31.45
C GLU A 54 0.28 16.21 -30.39
N VAL A 55 0.92 15.21 -29.80
CA VAL A 55 1.99 15.36 -28.85
C VAL A 55 3.24 15.66 -29.69
N SER A 56 3.76 16.90 -29.61
CA SER A 56 5.07 17.25 -30.18
C SER A 56 6.09 16.16 -29.80
N THR A 57 6.89 15.68 -30.75
CA THR A 57 7.90 14.62 -30.50
C THR A 57 9.31 15.17 -30.34
N ASP A 58 9.47 16.49 -30.31
CA ASP A 58 10.77 17.15 -30.27
C ASP A 58 11.46 16.94 -28.91
N PRO A 59 12.62 16.25 -28.86
CA PRO A 59 13.29 15.92 -27.60
C PRO A 59 13.68 17.15 -26.75
N GLU A 60 13.85 18.31 -27.39
CA GLU A 60 14.19 19.56 -26.72
C GLU A 60 13.00 20.19 -25.99
N GLU A 61 11.78 20.08 -26.54
CA GLU A 61 10.54 20.58 -25.91
C GLU A 61 10.15 19.70 -24.71
N TRP A 62 10.40 18.39 -24.79
CA TRP A 62 10.11 17.43 -23.73
C TRP A 62 11.06 17.47 -22.55
N LYS A 63 12.29 17.98 -22.74
CA LYS A 63 13.31 18.06 -21.67
C LYS A 63 12.85 18.86 -20.44
N TYR A 64 11.98 19.85 -20.65
CA TYR A 64 11.41 20.66 -19.57
C TYR A 64 10.24 19.96 -18.89
N VAL A 65 9.38 19.30 -19.67
CA VAL A 65 8.24 18.52 -19.16
C VAL A 65 8.73 17.31 -18.36
N GLU A 66 9.74 16.58 -18.84
CA GLU A 66 10.37 15.45 -18.13
C GLU A 66 11.05 15.86 -16.81
N ARG A 67 11.45 17.13 -16.67
CA ARG A 67 11.99 17.66 -15.41
C ARG A 67 10.90 17.94 -14.38
N LEU A 68 9.70 18.33 -14.83
CA LEU A 68 8.54 18.64 -14.00
C LEU A 68 7.74 17.39 -13.64
N LEU A 69 7.72 16.38 -14.51
CA LEU A 69 7.09 15.11 -14.23
C LEU A 69 7.84 14.38 -13.10
N PRO A 70 7.12 13.79 -12.13
CA PRO A 70 7.76 12.94 -11.15
C PRO A 70 8.45 11.79 -11.88
N LYS A 71 9.74 11.60 -11.62
CA LYS A 71 10.49 10.46 -12.15
C LYS A 71 9.88 9.18 -11.60
N ASN A 72 8.94 8.61 -12.36
CA ASN A 72 8.27 7.36 -12.02
C ASN A 72 9.18 6.14 -12.25
N THR A 73 10.33 6.35 -12.88
CA THR A 73 11.41 5.39 -13.05
C THR A 73 12.46 5.59 -11.95
N ILE A 74 12.69 4.53 -11.18
CA ILE A 74 13.76 4.49 -10.19
C ILE A 74 15.07 4.34 -10.97
N PRO A 75 16.08 5.21 -10.75
CA PRO A 75 17.34 5.12 -11.46
C PRO A 75 18.04 3.80 -11.14
N ASP A 76 18.77 3.26 -12.13
CA ASP A 76 19.62 2.10 -11.92
C ASP A 76 20.70 2.44 -10.88
N PRO A 77 20.98 1.52 -9.94
CA PRO A 77 21.95 1.77 -8.90
C PRO A 77 23.38 1.72 -9.48
N PRO A 78 24.33 2.45 -8.88
CA PRO A 78 25.72 2.45 -9.33
C PRO A 78 26.38 1.08 -9.14
N ASP A 79 27.33 0.68 -9.98
CA ASP A 79 27.98 -0.65 -9.89
C ASP A 79 29.04 -0.79 -8.79
N HIS A 80 29.13 0.16 -7.86
CA HIS A 80 30.13 0.19 -6.79
C HIS A 80 29.48 0.33 -5.41
N ARG A 81 30.23 0.00 -4.36
CA ARG A 81 29.79 0.19 -2.97
C ARG A 81 29.61 1.69 -2.69
N THR A 82 28.46 2.07 -2.14
CA THR A 82 28.16 3.46 -1.79
C THR A 82 28.25 3.72 -0.27
N PRO A 83 28.42 4.98 0.17
CA PRO A 83 28.47 5.34 1.59
C PRO A 83 27.21 4.97 2.38
N SER A 84 26.07 4.79 1.72
CA SER A 84 24.82 4.31 2.33
C SER A 84 24.85 2.81 2.66
N GLY A 85 25.95 2.12 2.38
CA GLY A 85 26.13 0.70 2.64
C GLY A 85 25.51 -0.21 1.58
N TRP A 86 25.01 0.35 0.47
CA TRP A 86 24.55 -0.45 -0.66
C TRP A 86 25.73 -1.13 -1.36
N VAL A 87 25.53 -2.39 -1.76
CA VAL A 87 26.50 -3.22 -2.47
C VAL A 87 25.78 -3.91 -3.62
N PRO A 88 26.37 -3.93 -4.84
CA PRO A 88 25.78 -4.63 -5.98
C PRO A 88 25.72 -6.14 -5.71
N PRO A 89 24.78 -6.86 -6.34
CA PRO A 89 24.79 -8.32 -6.30
C PRO A 89 26.11 -8.84 -6.88
N ALA A 90 26.76 -9.81 -6.22
CA ALA A 90 27.96 -10.41 -6.79
C ALA A 90 27.59 -11.26 -8.02
N GLU A 91 28.38 -11.13 -9.08
CA GLU A 91 28.11 -11.68 -10.42
C GLU A 91 27.94 -13.22 -10.44
N ASN A 92 28.51 -13.93 -9.46
CA ASN A 92 28.56 -15.41 -9.42
C ASN A 92 27.64 -16.06 -8.36
N ILE A 93 26.56 -15.40 -7.93
CA ILE A 93 25.66 -15.95 -6.90
C ILE A 93 24.54 -16.83 -7.51
N ALA A 94 24.16 -16.58 -8.77
CA ALA A 94 23.08 -17.30 -9.44
C ALA A 94 23.40 -18.81 -9.53
N GLY A 95 22.70 -19.62 -8.73
CA GLY A 95 22.87 -21.08 -8.68
C GLY A 95 23.73 -21.63 -7.55
N LYS A 96 24.42 -20.80 -6.76
CA LYS A 96 25.22 -21.27 -5.61
C LYS A 96 24.36 -21.69 -4.41
N TYR A 97 23.20 -21.06 -4.25
CA TYR A 97 22.28 -21.30 -3.13
C TYR A 97 20.92 -21.75 -3.63
N PRO A 98 20.21 -22.61 -2.87
CA PRO A 98 18.91 -23.17 -3.27
C PRO A 98 17.76 -22.14 -3.21
N TYR A 99 18.01 -20.98 -2.60
CA TYR A 99 17.10 -19.86 -2.54
C TYR A 99 17.84 -18.57 -2.92
N CYS A 100 17.08 -17.59 -3.40
CA CYS A 100 17.53 -16.23 -3.62
C CYS A 100 16.48 -15.25 -3.10
N ILE A 101 16.92 -14.05 -2.70
CA ILE A 101 16.06 -12.99 -2.20
C ILE A 101 16.08 -11.87 -3.23
N ARG A 102 14.93 -11.61 -3.85
CA ARG A 102 14.80 -10.50 -4.79
C ARG A 102 14.73 -9.18 -4.03
N ARG A 103 15.50 -8.19 -4.50
CA ARG A 103 15.45 -6.82 -3.96
C ARG A 103 14.13 -6.13 -4.31
N THR A 104 13.78 -5.11 -3.54
CA THR A 104 12.60 -4.27 -3.81
C THR A 104 12.82 -3.41 -5.06
N LYS A 105 11.77 -2.73 -5.52
CA LYS A 105 11.87 -1.76 -6.63
C LYS A 105 12.92 -0.68 -6.37
N ASN A 106 13.21 -0.37 -5.12
CA ASN A 106 14.20 0.62 -4.71
C ASN A 106 15.59 0.02 -4.47
N HIS A 107 15.87 -1.19 -4.99
CA HIS A 107 17.16 -1.89 -4.86
C HIS A 107 17.58 -2.24 -3.42
N MET A 108 16.67 -2.23 -2.46
CA MET A 108 16.93 -2.55 -1.04
C MET A 108 16.56 -4.00 -0.70
N TYR A 109 17.16 -4.54 0.36
CA TYR A 109 16.76 -5.84 0.90
C TYR A 109 15.35 -5.75 1.52
N PRO A 110 14.44 -6.69 1.20
CA PRO A 110 13.05 -6.66 1.66
C PRO A 110 12.91 -7.22 3.09
N VAL A 111 13.64 -6.64 4.04
CA VAL A 111 13.61 -7.01 5.46
C VAL A 111 12.81 -5.95 6.21
N TYR A 112 11.76 -6.38 6.90
CA TYR A 112 10.83 -5.51 7.60
C TYR A 112 10.70 -5.93 9.06
N TYR A 113 10.60 -4.95 9.95
CA TYR A 113 10.14 -5.17 11.31
C TYR A 113 8.62 -5.36 11.31
N GLN A 114 8.14 -6.38 12.03
CA GLN A 114 6.72 -6.59 12.27
C GLN A 114 6.49 -6.88 13.75
N GLU A 115 5.46 -6.27 14.32
CA GLU A 115 5.00 -6.56 15.67
C GLU A 115 3.66 -7.28 15.60
N ASP A 116 3.57 -8.44 16.25
CA ASP A 116 2.31 -9.19 16.33
C ASP A 116 1.40 -8.64 17.43
N LYS A 117 0.13 -9.10 17.45
CA LYS A 117 -0.88 -8.68 18.44
C LYS A 117 -0.44 -8.90 19.89
N ASP A 118 0.46 -9.87 20.12
CA ASP A 118 1.03 -10.19 21.44
C ASP A 118 2.33 -9.41 21.74
N LYS A 119 2.63 -8.34 21.00
CA LYS A 119 3.88 -7.55 21.10
C LYS A 119 5.16 -8.36 20.88
N ARG A 120 5.07 -9.45 20.11
CA ARG A 120 6.26 -10.22 19.70
C ARG A 120 6.95 -9.49 18.54
N HIS A 121 8.26 -9.29 18.69
CA HIS A 121 9.11 -8.66 17.68
C HIS A 121 9.55 -9.69 16.64
N LEU A 122 9.14 -9.51 15.40
CA LEU A 122 9.42 -10.43 14.29
C LEU A 122 10.16 -9.70 13.17
N THR A 123 11.13 -10.39 12.57
CA THR A 123 11.78 -9.94 11.34
C THR A 123 11.13 -10.64 10.16
N LYS A 124 10.43 -9.89 9.31
CA LYS A 124 9.74 -10.40 8.12
C LYS A 124 10.59 -10.15 6.88
N ILE A 125 10.99 -11.23 6.23
CA ILE A 125 11.72 -11.18 4.94
C ILE A 125 10.73 -11.53 3.83
N ARG A 126 10.65 -10.71 2.78
CA ARG A 126 9.77 -10.95 1.61
C ARG A 126 10.56 -11.29 0.36
N TYR A 127 9.86 -11.72 -0.69
CA TYR A 127 10.41 -12.00 -2.03
C TYR A 127 11.53 -13.06 -2.05
N ILE A 128 11.36 -14.10 -1.24
CA ILE A 128 12.21 -15.29 -1.28
C ILE A 128 11.70 -16.18 -2.41
N THR A 129 12.60 -16.58 -3.30
CA THR A 129 12.33 -17.48 -4.42
C THR A 129 13.29 -18.66 -4.37
N GLY A 130 12.85 -19.86 -4.77
CA GLY A 130 13.61 -21.11 -4.65
C GLY A 130 13.17 -21.97 -3.47
N ASP A 131 13.93 -23.02 -3.17
CA ASP A 131 13.61 -23.98 -2.11
C ASP A 131 14.19 -23.51 -0.76
N VAL A 132 13.31 -22.94 0.06
CA VAL A 132 13.65 -22.43 1.40
C VAL A 132 13.83 -23.58 2.41
N TRP A 133 13.30 -24.77 2.10
CA TRP A 133 13.21 -25.92 3.00
C TRP A 133 14.25 -27.01 2.69
N SER A 134 15.23 -26.73 1.83
CA SER A 134 16.19 -27.71 1.31
C SER A 134 16.98 -28.46 2.39
N ARG A 135 17.13 -27.90 3.60
CA ARG A 135 17.73 -28.58 4.75
C ARG A 135 16.80 -29.58 5.44
N GLU A 136 15.50 -29.32 5.52
CA GLU A 136 14.54 -30.23 6.17
C GLU A 136 14.27 -31.46 5.31
N ILE A 137 14.21 -31.29 3.98
CA ILE A 137 14.05 -32.42 3.04
C ILE A 137 15.28 -33.33 3.06
N ALA A 138 16.50 -32.78 3.19
CA ALA A 138 17.73 -33.57 3.32
C ALA A 138 17.77 -34.40 4.61
N ILE A 139 17.29 -33.86 5.73
CA ILE A 139 17.19 -34.57 7.01
C ILE A 139 16.13 -35.68 6.94
N ILE A 140 14.98 -35.42 6.31
CA ILE A 140 13.93 -36.42 6.08
C ILE A 140 14.43 -37.55 5.18
N ASN A 141 15.17 -37.23 4.11
CA ASN A 141 15.74 -38.22 3.20
C ASN A 141 16.87 -39.05 3.85
N MET A 142 17.73 -38.44 4.69
CA MET A 142 18.69 -39.18 5.50
C MET A 142 18.00 -40.09 6.52
N ALA A 143 16.97 -39.61 7.20
CA ALA A 143 16.20 -40.42 8.15
C ALA A 143 15.46 -41.59 7.46
N ALA A 144 14.97 -41.39 6.24
CA ALA A 144 14.37 -42.45 5.43
C ALA A 144 15.40 -43.48 4.95
N ALA A 145 16.60 -43.03 4.53
CA ALA A 145 17.71 -43.91 4.15
C ALA A 145 18.23 -44.73 5.35
N ILE A 146 18.35 -44.12 6.53
CA ILE A 146 18.75 -44.81 7.77
C ILE A 146 17.69 -45.85 8.18
N LYS A 147 16.39 -45.52 8.12
CA LYS A 147 15.30 -46.49 8.40
C LYS A 147 15.25 -47.64 7.41
N SER A 148 15.58 -47.39 6.14
CA SER A 148 15.71 -48.41 5.09
C SER A 148 16.91 -49.34 5.32
N CYS A 149 18.06 -48.80 5.76
CA CYS A 149 19.26 -49.58 6.06
C CYS A 149 19.10 -50.45 7.32
N VAL A 150 18.46 -49.93 8.37
CA VAL A 150 18.19 -50.68 9.61
C VAL A 150 17.23 -51.85 9.40
N ARG A 151 16.29 -51.74 8.44
CA ARG A 151 15.35 -52.82 8.10
C ARG A 151 15.93 -53.95 7.25
N SER A 152 17.05 -53.74 6.57
CA SER A 152 17.58 -54.69 5.58
C SER A 152 18.83 -55.45 6.03
N GLY A 153 19.38 -55.16 7.21
CA GLY A 153 20.37 -56.01 7.88
C GLY A 153 21.63 -56.32 7.06
N SER A 154 22.03 -55.46 6.13
CA SER A 154 23.25 -55.69 5.33
C SER A 154 23.98 -54.36 5.10
N LEU A 155 25.01 -54.13 5.92
CA LEU A 155 25.85 -52.94 5.88
C LEU A 155 26.90 -52.95 4.75
N GLN A 156 26.96 -54.01 3.93
CA GLN A 156 27.93 -54.13 2.83
C GLN A 156 27.36 -54.19 1.41
N LYS A 157 26.03 -54.20 1.21
CA LYS A 157 25.42 -54.11 -0.14
C LYS A 157 24.82 -52.75 -0.51
N CYS A 158 24.79 -51.78 0.40
CA CYS A 158 24.26 -50.45 0.11
C CYS A 158 25.28 -49.47 -0.52
N LEU A 159 26.55 -49.87 -0.63
CA LEU A 159 27.60 -49.06 -1.29
C LEU A 159 27.64 -49.21 -2.83
N ASN A 160 26.83 -50.08 -3.42
CA ASN A 160 26.75 -50.27 -4.89
C ASN A 160 25.43 -49.80 -5.53
N LEU A 161 24.53 -49.15 -4.77
CA LEU A 161 23.26 -48.61 -5.28
C LEU A 161 23.31 -47.10 -5.58
N THR A 162 24.46 -46.45 -5.38
CA THR A 162 24.68 -45.04 -5.69
C THR A 162 25.35 -44.79 -7.04
N PHE A 163 25.57 -45.81 -7.89
CA PHE A 163 26.29 -45.61 -9.17
C PHE A 163 25.58 -46.08 -10.46
N ARG A 164 24.29 -46.46 -10.42
CA ARG A 164 23.50 -46.69 -11.66
C ARG A 164 22.05 -46.25 -11.49
N ARG A 165 21.81 -44.94 -11.54
CA ARG A 165 20.55 -44.32 -11.98
C ARG A 165 20.79 -42.85 -12.28
N ALA A 166 21.68 -42.61 -13.24
CA ALA A 166 21.63 -41.43 -14.06
C ALA A 166 20.55 -41.62 -15.14
N CYS A 167 19.82 -40.54 -15.42
CA CYS A 167 19.01 -40.28 -16.60
C CYS A 167 17.83 -41.22 -16.92
N SER A 168 16.62 -40.73 -16.70
CA SER A 168 15.66 -40.47 -17.77
C SER A 168 14.35 -39.94 -17.17
N ILE A 169 13.62 -39.21 -18.00
CA ILE A 169 12.22 -38.78 -17.85
C ILE A 169 12.06 -37.26 -17.56
N LEU A 170 12.12 -36.55 -18.69
CA LEU A 170 11.26 -35.42 -19.11
C LEU A 170 11.55 -34.06 -18.44
N GLY A 171 12.08 -33.05 -19.12
CA GLY A 171 11.93 -32.77 -20.55
C GLY A 171 10.48 -32.43 -20.89
N THR A 172 9.86 -31.49 -20.18
CA THR A 172 8.64 -30.83 -20.64
C THR A 172 9.03 -29.50 -21.23
N GLY A 173 9.10 -29.47 -22.56
CA GLY A 173 9.20 -28.23 -23.33
C GLY A 173 8.01 -27.33 -23.02
N ASN A 174 8.27 -26.03 -23.02
CA ASN A 174 7.24 -25.02 -23.09
C ASN A 174 6.47 -25.23 -24.39
N VAL A 175 5.21 -25.63 -24.28
CA VAL A 175 4.24 -25.49 -25.37
C VAL A 175 3.95 -24.00 -25.49
N ILE A 176 4.47 -23.39 -26.56
CA ILE A 176 4.01 -22.09 -27.04
C ILE A 176 2.60 -22.35 -27.58
N TYR A 177 1.58 -21.94 -26.84
CA TYR A 177 0.25 -21.81 -27.42
C TYR A 177 0.34 -20.65 -28.43
N GLY A 178 0.21 -20.98 -29.72
CA GLY A 178 -0.09 -20.00 -30.74
C GLY A 178 -1.45 -19.40 -30.42
N GLU A 179 -1.45 -18.17 -29.95
CA GLU A 179 -2.64 -17.35 -29.88
C GLU A 179 -2.96 -16.90 -31.31
N GLU A 180 -4.08 -17.39 -31.84
CA GLU A 180 -4.59 -17.00 -33.13
C GLU A 180 -4.97 -15.51 -33.04
N VAL A 181 -4.15 -14.66 -33.68
CA VAL A 181 -4.37 -13.22 -33.66
C VAL A 181 -5.61 -12.92 -34.50
N ASP A 182 -6.74 -12.72 -33.83
CA ASP A 182 -7.94 -12.13 -34.43
C ASP A 182 -7.53 -10.85 -35.17
N LYS A 183 -7.62 -10.88 -36.50
CA LYS A 183 -7.44 -9.70 -37.34
C LYS A 183 -8.56 -8.71 -37.01
N LYS A 184 -8.30 -7.81 -36.06
CA LYS A 184 -9.14 -6.63 -35.85
C LYS A 184 -9.15 -5.82 -37.14
N VAL A 185 -10.25 -5.89 -37.87
CA VAL A 185 -10.57 -4.94 -38.93
C VAL A 185 -10.60 -3.56 -38.27
N ARG A 186 -9.57 -2.74 -38.53
CA ARG A 186 -9.55 -1.33 -38.13
C ARG A 186 -10.58 -0.61 -39.00
N VAL A 187 -11.80 -0.48 -38.48
CA VAL A 187 -12.75 0.50 -38.98
C VAL A 187 -12.15 1.87 -38.65
N LYS A 188 -11.66 2.59 -39.68
CA LYS A 188 -11.25 3.99 -39.55
C LYS A 188 -12.53 4.82 -39.37
N GLY A 189 -12.90 5.08 -38.11
CA GLY A 189 -13.87 6.12 -37.80
C GLY A 189 -13.25 7.48 -38.14
N THR A 190 -13.99 8.32 -38.87
CA THR A 190 -13.67 9.73 -39.05
C THR A 190 -13.75 10.43 -37.69
N LEU A 191 -12.63 11.01 -37.22
CA LEU A 191 -12.60 11.84 -36.01
C LEU A 191 -13.55 13.02 -36.20
N THR A 192 -14.36 13.34 -35.19
CA THR A 192 -14.94 14.68 -35.07
C THR A 192 -13.85 15.64 -34.64
N ASP A 193 -13.68 16.72 -35.38
CA ASP A 193 -12.72 17.78 -35.07
C ASP A 193 -13.07 18.42 -33.72
N VAL A 194 -12.07 18.57 -32.86
CA VAL A 194 -12.19 19.26 -31.58
C VAL A 194 -11.63 20.66 -31.76
N GLU A 195 -12.51 21.66 -31.70
CA GLU A 195 -12.10 23.05 -31.69
C GLU A 195 -11.72 23.44 -30.25
N VAL A 196 -10.46 23.79 -30.04
CA VAL A 196 -9.99 24.37 -28.78
C VAL A 196 -10.28 25.87 -28.86
N SER A 197 -11.33 26.30 -28.16
CA SER A 197 -11.64 27.72 -28.04
C SER A 197 -10.50 28.46 -27.33
N THR A 198 -10.06 29.56 -27.92
CA THR A 198 -9.04 30.47 -27.37
C THR A 198 -9.65 31.76 -26.81
N ASP A 199 -10.98 31.82 -26.73
CA ASP A 199 -11.70 33.02 -26.30
C ASP A 199 -11.47 33.31 -24.80
N PRO A 200 -10.94 34.50 -24.44
CA PRO A 200 -10.67 34.83 -23.05
C PRO A 200 -11.93 34.85 -22.16
N GLU A 201 -13.10 35.15 -22.74
CA GLU A 201 -14.38 35.14 -22.02
C GLU A 201 -14.79 33.73 -21.60
N GLU A 202 -14.50 32.72 -22.43
CA GLU A 202 -14.75 31.31 -22.11
C GLU A 202 -13.74 30.78 -21.09
N TRP A 203 -12.48 31.24 -21.18
CA TRP A 203 -11.43 30.85 -20.25
C TRP A 203 -11.69 31.29 -18.79
N LYS A 204 -12.42 32.39 -18.56
CA LYS A 204 -12.86 32.84 -17.23
C LYS A 204 -13.62 31.75 -16.45
N TYR A 205 -14.36 30.89 -17.14
CA TYR A 205 -15.07 29.78 -16.50
C TYR A 205 -14.12 28.66 -16.07
N VAL A 206 -13.04 28.44 -16.83
CA VAL A 206 -11.97 27.49 -16.48
C VAL A 206 -11.20 28.01 -15.26
N GLU A 207 -10.84 29.29 -15.25
CA GLU A 207 -10.15 29.92 -14.11
C GLU A 207 -10.93 29.81 -12.81
N ARG A 208 -12.26 29.93 -12.86
CA ARG A 208 -13.14 29.76 -11.69
C ARG A 208 -13.12 28.33 -11.12
N LEU A 209 -12.84 27.33 -11.94
CA LEU A 209 -12.76 25.92 -11.52
C LEU A 209 -11.43 25.58 -10.86
N LEU A 210 -10.39 26.38 -11.12
CA LEU A 210 -9.09 26.18 -10.51
C LEU A 210 -9.13 26.52 -9.01
N PRO A 211 -8.50 25.70 -8.15
CA PRO A 211 -8.38 26.02 -6.73
C PRO A 211 -7.49 27.25 -6.53
N LYS A 212 -7.81 28.07 -5.53
CA LYS A 212 -6.92 29.15 -5.11
C LYS A 212 -5.76 28.57 -4.30
N ASP A 213 -4.54 28.97 -4.65
CA ASP A 213 -3.34 28.54 -3.91
C ASP A 213 -3.25 29.16 -2.52
N THR A 214 -3.77 30.39 -2.37
CA THR A 214 -3.71 31.17 -1.13
C THR A 214 -5.09 31.25 -0.47
N ILE A 215 -5.12 31.09 0.87
CA ILE A 215 -6.34 31.24 1.67
C ILE A 215 -6.76 32.72 1.61
N PRO A 216 -8.01 33.03 1.24
CA PRO A 216 -8.46 34.42 1.18
C PRO A 216 -8.52 35.04 2.57
N ASP A 217 -8.35 36.36 2.62
CA ASP A 217 -8.56 37.12 3.84
C ASP A 217 -10.02 37.05 4.27
N PRO A 218 -10.29 37.02 5.59
CA PRO A 218 -11.64 36.92 6.10
C PRO A 218 -12.34 38.30 6.00
N PRO A 219 -13.67 38.35 6.09
CA PRO A 219 -14.40 39.62 6.12
C PRO A 219 -14.08 40.43 7.39
N ASP A 220 -14.23 41.75 7.35
CA ASP A 220 -13.94 42.63 8.51
C ASP A 220 -15.08 42.72 9.54
N HIS A 221 -16.17 41.98 9.35
CA HIS A 221 -17.36 42.04 10.20
C HIS A 221 -17.66 40.69 10.85
N ARG A 222 -18.44 40.74 11.94
CA ARG A 222 -18.96 39.52 12.58
C ARG A 222 -19.86 38.78 11.60
N THR A 223 -19.58 37.50 11.38
CA THR A 223 -20.39 36.65 10.49
C THR A 223 -21.50 35.93 11.26
N PRO A 224 -22.58 35.49 10.58
CA PRO A 224 -23.63 34.66 11.20
C PRO A 224 -23.12 33.33 11.77
N SER A 225 -21.97 32.83 11.29
CA SER A 225 -21.30 31.65 11.83
C SER A 225 -20.65 31.88 13.20
N GLY A 226 -20.68 33.11 13.72
CA GLY A 226 -20.08 33.48 15.00
C GLY A 226 -18.59 33.81 14.91
N TRP A 227 -18.01 33.89 13.71
CA TRP A 227 -16.65 34.36 13.53
C TRP A 227 -16.58 35.88 13.74
N VAL A 228 -15.52 36.32 14.41
CA VAL A 228 -15.27 37.73 14.74
C VAL A 228 -13.78 38.01 14.45
N PRO A 229 -13.47 39.13 13.76
CA PRO A 229 -12.08 39.51 13.52
C PRO A 229 -11.39 39.86 14.84
N PRO A 230 -10.05 39.70 14.93
CA PRO A 230 -9.28 40.16 16.08
C PRO A 230 -9.47 41.67 16.30
N ALA A 231 -9.48 42.12 17.55
CA ALA A 231 -9.57 43.56 17.84
C ALA A 231 -8.26 44.28 17.44
N GLU A 232 -8.36 45.49 16.87
CA GLU A 232 -7.17 46.24 16.41
C GLU A 232 -6.22 46.64 17.55
N ASN A 233 -6.75 46.84 18.77
CA ASN A 233 -6.02 47.42 19.92
C ASN A 233 -5.52 46.39 20.96
N ILE A 234 -5.22 45.15 20.54
CA ILE A 234 -4.73 44.11 21.48
C ILE A 234 -3.25 44.32 21.83
N ALA A 235 -2.47 44.87 20.89
CA ALA A 235 -1.03 45.01 21.02
C ALA A 235 -0.66 45.84 22.26
N GLY A 236 -0.04 45.20 23.25
CA GLY A 236 0.39 45.82 24.51
C GLY A 236 -0.61 45.78 25.67
N LYS A 237 -1.84 45.30 25.48
CA LYS A 237 -2.83 45.18 26.57
C LYS A 237 -2.54 44.01 27.52
N TYR A 238 -1.98 42.92 26.97
CA TYR A 238 -1.65 41.71 27.71
C TYR A 238 -0.18 41.33 27.48
N PRO A 239 0.48 40.69 28.46
CA PRO A 239 1.87 40.24 28.31
C PRO A 239 2.00 39.01 27.37
N TYR A 240 0.89 38.50 26.86
CA TYR A 240 0.80 37.39 25.93
C TYR A 240 -0.15 37.70 24.78
N CYS A 241 0.04 37.02 23.65
CA CYS A 241 -0.80 37.11 22.47
C CYS A 241 -1.01 35.71 21.87
N ILE A 242 -2.19 35.46 21.32
CA ILE A 242 -2.56 34.16 20.76
C ILE A 242 -2.84 34.36 19.28
N SER A 243 -2.01 33.76 18.44
CA SER A 243 -2.16 33.90 16.99
C SER A 243 -3.31 33.04 16.48
N ARG A 244 -4.07 33.57 15.53
CA ARG A 244 -5.06 32.78 14.78
C ARG A 244 -4.36 31.75 13.89
N THR A 245 -5.08 30.68 13.61
CA THR A 245 -4.66 29.65 12.66
C THR A 245 -4.68 30.20 11.24
N LYS A 246 -4.08 29.47 10.28
CA LYS A 246 -4.14 29.79 8.84
C LYS A 246 -5.57 29.95 8.29
N ASN A 247 -6.57 29.36 8.94
CA ASN A 247 -7.99 29.47 8.58
C ASN A 247 -8.70 30.59 9.36
N HIS A 248 -7.96 31.50 9.98
CA HIS A 248 -8.47 32.62 10.80
C HIS A 248 -9.28 32.18 12.05
N MET A 249 -9.12 30.93 12.50
CA MET A 249 -9.81 30.39 13.69
C MET A 249 -8.90 30.38 14.93
N TYR A 250 -9.51 30.31 16.12
CA TYR A 250 -8.77 30.14 17.38
C TYR A 250 -8.08 28.76 17.45
N PRO A 251 -6.84 28.69 17.96
CA PRO A 251 -6.06 27.46 18.05
C PRO A 251 -6.42 26.60 19.28
N VAL A 252 -7.71 26.34 19.49
CA VAL A 252 -8.24 25.56 20.61
C VAL A 252 -8.73 24.21 20.10
N TYR A 253 -8.17 23.13 20.64
CA TYR A 253 -8.38 21.77 20.13
C TYR A 253 -8.73 20.81 21.26
N TYR A 254 -9.55 19.82 20.94
CA TYR A 254 -9.74 18.66 21.79
C TYR A 254 -8.62 17.65 21.52
N GLN A 255 -8.05 17.11 22.59
CA GLN A 255 -7.08 16.03 22.53
C GLN A 255 -7.52 14.92 23.47
N GLU A 256 -7.50 13.69 22.98
CA GLU A 256 -7.66 12.49 23.78
C GLU A 256 -6.31 11.77 23.88
N ASP A 257 -5.84 11.53 25.10
CA ASP A 257 -4.65 10.72 25.31
C ASP A 257 -4.98 9.22 25.24
N LYS A 258 -3.94 8.38 25.13
CA LYS A 258 -4.05 6.91 25.10
C LYS A 258 -4.86 6.34 26.28
N ASP A 259 -4.82 7.02 27.42
CA ASP A 259 -5.53 6.65 28.64
C ASP A 259 -7.00 7.14 28.67
N LYS A 260 -7.57 7.51 27.51
CA LYS A 260 -8.90 8.14 27.39
C LYS A 260 -9.05 9.41 28.24
N ARG A 261 -7.94 10.13 28.44
CA ARG A 261 -7.97 11.40 29.16
C ARG A 261 -8.34 12.49 28.18
N HIS A 262 -9.41 13.22 28.49
CA HIS A 262 -9.85 14.37 27.71
C HIS A 262 -9.05 15.61 28.12
N LEU A 263 -8.46 16.27 27.13
CA LEU A 263 -7.68 17.49 27.28
C LEU A 263 -8.16 18.55 26.31
N THR A 264 -8.13 19.80 26.75
CA THR A 264 -8.25 20.96 25.89
C THR A 264 -6.86 21.53 25.65
N LYS A 265 -6.42 21.54 24.40
CA LYS A 265 -5.11 21.99 23.96
C LYS A 265 -5.20 23.34 23.28
N ILE A 266 -4.42 24.29 23.76
CA ILE A 266 -4.36 25.66 23.22
C ILE A 266 -2.96 25.84 22.64
N ARG A 267 -2.85 26.30 21.39
CA ARG A 267 -1.57 26.48 20.67
C ARG A 267 -1.34 27.94 20.30
N TYR A 268 -0.16 28.22 19.75
CA TYR A 268 0.23 29.53 19.20
C TYR A 268 0.17 30.67 20.22
N ILE A 269 0.51 30.35 21.47
CA ILE A 269 0.67 31.35 22.52
C ILE A 269 2.07 31.94 22.38
N THR A 270 2.14 33.27 22.32
CA THR A 270 3.38 34.05 22.22
C THR A 270 3.44 35.03 23.40
N GLY A 271 4.64 35.39 23.86
CA GLY A 271 4.83 36.19 25.07
C GLY A 271 4.80 35.35 26.36
N ASP A 272 4.30 35.91 27.46
CA ASP A 272 4.29 35.26 28.77
C ASP A 272 3.18 34.21 28.90
N VAL A 273 3.56 32.95 28.67
CA VAL A 273 2.66 31.79 28.73
C VAL A 273 2.13 31.54 30.15
N TRP A 274 2.89 31.89 31.19
CA TRP A 274 2.48 31.69 32.57
C TRP A 274 1.41 32.69 32.99
N ALA A 275 1.53 33.96 32.56
CA ALA A 275 0.47 34.95 32.74
C ALA A 275 -0.82 34.54 32.03
N PHE A 276 -0.73 33.99 30.81
CA PHE A 276 -1.90 33.44 30.12
C PHE A 276 -2.55 32.30 30.91
N GLU A 277 -1.72 31.38 31.41
CA GLU A 277 -2.20 30.23 32.16
C GLU A 277 -2.93 30.64 33.44
N ALA A 278 -2.38 31.60 34.19
CA ALA A 278 -3.00 32.12 35.40
C ALA A 278 -4.37 32.77 35.12
N ASP A 279 -4.45 33.63 34.11
CA ASP A 279 -5.69 34.28 33.69
C ASP A 279 -6.74 33.28 33.22
N LEU A 280 -6.30 32.27 32.45
CA LEU A 280 -7.17 31.21 31.96
C LEU A 280 -7.70 30.36 33.10
N ARG A 281 -6.84 29.94 34.05
CA ARG A 281 -7.23 29.17 35.22
C ARG A 281 -8.28 29.92 36.03
N ALA A 282 -8.05 31.21 36.31
CA ALA A 282 -8.99 32.06 37.04
C ALA A 282 -10.36 32.16 36.34
N HIS A 283 -10.37 32.32 35.00
CA HIS A 283 -11.62 32.35 34.24
C HIS A 283 -12.37 31.02 34.31
N LEU A 284 -11.66 29.90 34.16
CA LEU A 284 -12.29 28.57 34.17
C LEU A 284 -12.79 28.17 35.57
N GLU A 285 -12.08 28.56 36.64
CA GLU A 285 -12.51 28.35 38.03
C GLU A 285 -13.76 29.17 38.37
N LYS A 286 -13.86 30.40 37.84
CA LYS A 286 -15.07 31.23 37.97
C LYS A 286 -16.29 30.57 37.31
N MET A 287 -16.10 29.91 36.16
CA MET A 287 -17.18 29.22 35.44
C MET A 287 -17.56 27.87 36.08
N ASN A 288 -16.63 27.22 36.80
CA ASN A 288 -16.83 25.92 37.42
C ASN A 288 -16.47 25.95 38.92
N PRO A 289 -17.31 26.59 39.76
CA PRO A 289 -17.05 26.67 41.19
C PRO A 289 -16.94 25.26 41.81
N GLY A 290 -15.93 25.08 42.67
CA GLY A 290 -15.71 23.83 43.41
C GLY A 290 -14.88 22.76 42.71
N LYS A 291 -14.38 23.01 41.49
CA LYS A 291 -13.45 22.11 40.79
C LYS A 291 -12.08 22.75 40.62
N ILE A 292 -11.03 22.07 41.08
CA ILE A 292 -9.64 22.46 40.84
C ILE A 292 -9.29 22.10 39.39
N ILE A 293 -8.86 23.09 38.62
CA ILE A 293 -8.55 22.92 37.20
C ILE A 293 -7.06 22.66 37.05
N LEU A 294 -6.76 21.42 36.63
CA LEU A 294 -5.40 21.00 36.37
C LEU A 294 -4.96 21.45 34.99
N THR A 295 -3.93 22.29 34.95
CA THR A 295 -3.32 22.82 33.74
C THR A 295 -1.86 22.37 33.64
N ARG A 296 -1.36 22.28 32.40
CA ARG A 296 0.04 21.98 32.10
C ARG A 296 0.54 22.95 31.04
N VAL A 297 1.64 23.63 31.33
CA VAL A 297 2.29 24.59 30.44
C VAL A 297 3.45 23.93 29.72
N PHE A 298 3.55 24.18 28.41
CA PHE A 298 4.69 23.85 27.57
C PHE A 298 5.22 25.16 26.98
N GLU A 299 6.12 25.80 27.72
CA GLU A 299 6.63 27.14 27.43
C GLU A 299 7.34 27.21 26.08
N THR A 300 8.27 26.29 25.82
CA THR A 300 9.04 26.24 24.58
C THR A 300 8.20 26.06 23.32
N ALA A 301 7.03 25.43 23.44
CA ALA A 301 6.12 25.21 22.33
C ALA A 301 5.01 26.27 22.23
N GLY A 302 4.85 27.13 23.24
CA GLY A 302 3.71 28.06 23.34
C GLY A 302 2.37 27.31 23.40
N ILE A 303 2.30 26.25 24.22
CA ILE A 303 1.13 25.37 24.34
C ILE A 303 0.69 25.25 25.80
N VAL A 304 -0.61 25.32 26.04
CA VAL A 304 -1.22 25.01 27.34
C VAL A 304 -2.24 23.88 27.18
N HIS A 305 -2.14 22.87 28.05
CA HIS A 305 -3.12 21.80 28.15
C HIS A 305 -3.95 21.98 29.42
N VAL A 306 -5.27 21.87 29.28
CA VAL A 306 -6.22 21.89 30.39
C VAL A 306 -6.87 20.51 30.50
N LYS A 307 -6.92 19.94 31.71
CA LYS A 307 -7.58 18.66 31.97
C LYS A 307 -9.10 18.80 31.91
N GLY A 308 -9.73 18.16 30.93
CA GLY A 308 -11.17 18.20 30.69
C GLY A 308 -11.53 18.83 29.34
N ILE A 309 -12.82 18.86 29.06
CA ILE A 309 -13.40 19.42 27.84
C ILE A 309 -13.91 20.83 28.16
N TYR A 310 -13.14 21.85 27.76
CA TYR A 310 -13.45 23.26 28.02
C TYR A 310 -13.40 24.11 26.74
N LEU A 311 -13.55 23.49 25.56
CA LEU A 311 -13.44 24.15 24.25
C LEU A 311 -14.22 25.46 24.18
N GLU A 312 -15.51 25.43 24.53
CA GLU A 312 -16.39 26.60 24.44
C GLU A 312 -16.03 27.69 25.44
N HIS A 313 -15.69 27.32 26.68
CA HIS A 313 -15.30 28.28 27.71
C HIS A 313 -14.00 28.99 27.36
N VAL A 314 -13.01 28.24 26.86
CA VAL A 314 -11.75 28.81 26.38
C VAL A 314 -12.02 29.71 25.17
N THR A 315 -12.85 29.29 24.21
CA THR A 315 -13.15 30.10 23.02
C THR A 315 -13.86 31.40 23.39
N LYS A 316 -14.80 31.36 24.34
CA LYS A 316 -15.46 32.55 24.89
C LYS A 316 -14.46 33.48 25.58
N PHE A 317 -13.57 32.94 26.41
CA PHE A 317 -12.51 33.73 27.05
C PHE A 317 -11.63 34.47 26.03
N LEU A 318 -11.23 33.81 24.95
CA LEU A 318 -10.42 34.43 23.90
C LEU A 318 -11.18 35.53 23.15
N LEU A 319 -12.47 35.29 22.89
CA LEU A 319 -13.36 36.25 22.25
C LEU A 319 -13.58 37.48 23.12
N ASP A 320 -13.80 37.31 24.42
CA ASP A 320 -14.00 38.41 25.37
C ASP A 320 -12.75 39.28 25.53
N ARG A 321 -11.56 38.66 25.42
CA ARG A 321 -10.27 39.37 25.44
C ARG A 321 -9.94 40.01 24.09
N GLY A 322 -10.58 39.57 23.02
CA GLY A 322 -10.49 40.14 21.68
C GLY A 322 -9.33 39.60 20.83
N PHE A 323 -8.76 38.43 21.17
CA PHE A 323 -7.66 37.79 20.42
C PHE A 323 -8.08 37.26 19.04
#